data_AF-A0A1J5H3Y9-F1
#
_entry.id   AF-A0A1J5H3Y9-F1
#
_cell.length_a   1.000
_cell.length_b   1.000
_cell.length_c   1.000
_cell.angle_alpha   90.00
_cell.angle_beta   90.00
_cell.angle_gamma   90.00
#
_symmetry.space_group_name_H-M   'P 1'
#
loop_
_entity.id
_entity.type
_entity.pdbx_description
1 polymer ?
#
loop_
_entity_poly.entity_id
_entity_poly.type
_entity_poly.pdbx_seq_one_letter_code
_entity_poly.pdbx_strand_id
1 'polypeptide(L)' 'MEADGENVRVKIGSITHPMEDAHSITTVELYDDYGARPLRKVTLRAGADPVAVFEGVTYSEKLYALAYCNLHGVWES' A
#
# COMPACT_ATOMS: atom_id res chain seq x y z
N MET A 1 -3.33 -6.84 3.71
CA MET A 1 -4.15 -6.65 2.48
C MET A 1 -5.45 -7.45 2.56
N GLU A 2 -6.55 -6.94 2.02
CA GLU A 2 -7.86 -7.62 1.99
C GLU A 2 -8.62 -7.30 0.68
N ALA A 3 -9.57 -8.17 0.31
CA ALA A 3 -10.52 -7.90 -0.77
C ALA A 3 -11.57 -6.88 -0.31
N ASP A 4 -11.93 -5.93 -1.18
CA ASP A 4 -12.92 -4.89 -0.93
C ASP A 4 -13.83 -4.74 -2.16
N GLY A 5 -14.76 -5.69 -2.33
CA GLY A 5 -15.58 -5.81 -3.53
C GLY A 5 -14.74 -6.14 -4.77
N GLU A 6 -14.74 -5.25 -5.76
CA GLU A 6 -13.92 -5.34 -6.99
C GLU A 6 -12.54 -4.67 -6.83
N ASN A 7 -12.20 -4.29 -5.59
CA ASN A 7 -10.97 -3.59 -5.26
C ASN A 7 -10.11 -4.41 -4.30
N VAL A 8 -8.84 -4.01 -4.17
CA VAL A 8 -7.94 -4.48 -3.12
C VAL A 8 -7.62 -3.34 -2.17
N ARG A 9 -7.71 -3.60 -0.87
CA ARG A 9 -7.39 -2.64 0.19
C ARG A 9 -6.15 -3.07 0.97
N VAL A 10 -5.21 -2.15 1.14
CA VAL A 10 -3.97 -2.37 1.90
C VAL A 10 -3.90 -1.36 3.03
N LYS A 11 -3.93 -1.84 4.27
CA LYS A 11 -3.71 -1.03 5.49
C LYS A 11 -2.26 -1.17 5.90
N ILE A 12 -1.57 -0.06 6.19
CA ILE A 12 -0.14 -0.10 6.47
C ILE A 12 0.13 -0.33 7.96
N GLY A 13 0.71 -1.49 8.24
CA GLY A 13 1.09 -1.94 9.57
C GLY A 13 -0.01 -2.70 10.31
N SER A 14 0.39 -3.62 11.20
CA SER A 14 -0.52 -4.25 12.17
C SER A 14 -0.97 -3.26 13.26
N ILE A 15 -0.10 -2.28 13.54
CA ILE A 15 -0.41 -1.05 14.25
C ILE A 15 -0.42 0.06 13.21
N THR A 16 -1.44 0.92 13.23
CA THR A 16 -1.60 2.04 12.29
C THR A 16 -0.33 2.89 12.23
N HIS A 17 0.28 2.97 11.05
CA HIS A 17 1.47 3.79 10.84
C HIS A 17 1.14 5.30 10.94
N PRO A 18 2.03 6.14 11.51
CA PRO A 18 1.85 7.59 11.52
C PRO A 18 1.74 8.19 10.10
N MET A 19 0.94 9.25 9.98
CA MET A 19 0.76 9.98 8.72
C MET A 19 0.90 11.48 8.99
N GLU A 20 2.04 11.89 9.53
CA GLU A 20 2.38 13.28 9.79
C GLU A 20 3.30 13.82 8.69
N ASP A 21 3.40 15.14 8.55
CA ASP A 21 4.27 15.76 7.52
C ASP A 21 5.73 15.30 7.63
N ALA A 22 6.23 15.12 8.86
CA ALA A 22 7.58 14.65 9.13
C ALA A 22 7.72 13.12 9.01
N HIS A 23 6.64 12.35 9.14
CA HIS A 23 6.67 10.89 9.15
C HIS A 23 5.39 10.31 8.57
N SER A 24 5.46 9.86 7.31
CA SER A 24 4.30 9.36 6.58
C SER A 24 4.67 8.30 5.54
N ILE A 25 3.67 7.49 5.22
CA ILE A 25 3.68 6.68 4.01
C ILE A 25 3.41 7.60 2.83
N THR A 26 4.33 7.59 1.88
CA THR A 26 4.26 8.44 0.68
C THR A 26 3.66 7.69 -0.50
N THR A 27 3.81 6.37 -0.51
CA THR A 27 3.44 5.52 -1.63
C THR A 27 3.17 4.10 -1.16
N VAL A 28 2.18 3.46 -1.78
CA VAL A 28 1.97 2.01 -1.73
C VAL A 28 1.95 1.48 -3.15
N GLU A 29 2.75 0.47 -3.43
CA GLU A 29 2.84 -0.20 -4.72
C GLU A 29 2.32 -1.63 -4.58
N LEU A 30 1.52 -2.07 -5.54
CA LEU A 30 0.95 -3.42 -5.59
C LEU A 30 1.64 -4.23 -6.69
N TYR A 31 2.05 -5.44 -6.35
CA TYR A 31 2.74 -6.37 -7.23
C TYR A 31 2.01 -7.72 -7.30
N ASP A 32 2.31 -8.48 -8.34
CA ASP A 32 2.08 -9.93 -8.37
C ASP A 32 3.42 -10.69 -8.24
N ASP A 33 3.36 -11.99 -7.94
CA ASP A 33 4.53 -12.88 -7.82
C ASP A 33 5.45 -12.94 -9.06
N TYR A 34 5.00 -12.46 -10.23
CA TYR A 34 5.69 -12.65 -11.51
C TYR A 34 6.33 -11.37 -12.06
N GLY A 35 5.99 -10.20 -11.51
CA GLY A 35 6.38 -8.90 -12.03
C GLY A 35 7.57 -8.27 -11.32
N ALA A 36 8.60 -7.87 -12.09
CA ALA A 36 9.67 -6.98 -11.61
C ALA A 36 9.23 -5.50 -11.51
N ARG A 37 7.95 -5.19 -11.80
CA ARG A 37 7.37 -3.84 -11.82
C ARG A 37 6.01 -3.86 -11.15
N PRO A 38 5.61 -2.75 -10.51
CA PRO A 38 4.31 -2.68 -9.85
C PRO A 38 3.18 -2.73 -10.87
N LEU A 39 2.13 -3.48 -10.55
CA LEU A 39 0.86 -3.49 -11.28
C LEU A 39 0.15 -2.15 -11.15
N ARG A 40 0.13 -1.62 -9.94
CA ARG A 40 -0.51 -0.34 -9.58
C ARG A 40 0.26 0.36 -8.47
N LYS A 41 0.04 1.66 -8.37
CA LYS A 41 0.62 2.53 -7.34
C LYS A 41 -0.43 3.52 -6.86
N VAL A 42 -0.45 3.75 -5.55
CA VAL A 42 -1.24 4.79 -4.90
C VAL A 42 -0.28 5.71 -4.15
N THR A 43 -0.36 7.01 -4.41
CA THR A 43 0.35 8.03 -3.64
C THR A 43 -0.53 8.46 -2.48
N LEU A 44 0.01 8.39 -1.27
CA LEU A 44 -0.64 8.89 -0.07
C LEU A 44 -0.05 10.26 0.30
N ARG A 45 -0.86 11.07 0.99
CA ARG A 45 -0.43 12.37 1.51
C ARG A 45 -0.37 12.30 3.02
N ALA A 46 0.56 13.02 3.63
CA ALA A 46 0.53 13.26 5.07
C ALA A 46 -0.85 13.79 5.50
N GLY A 47 -1.29 13.37 6.68
CA GLY A 47 -2.60 13.62 7.28
C GLY A 47 -3.71 12.66 6.81
N ALA A 48 -3.51 11.89 5.74
CA ALA A 48 -4.49 10.89 5.29
C ALA A 48 -4.37 9.58 6.09
N ASP A 49 -5.39 8.74 6.02
CA ASP A 49 -5.30 7.39 6.58
C ASP A 49 -4.18 6.59 5.86
N PRO A 50 -3.39 5.76 6.59
CA PRO A 50 -2.35 4.92 6.01
C PRO A 50 -2.98 3.68 5.33
N VAL A 51 -3.83 3.94 4.33
CA VAL A 51 -4.59 2.92 3.61
C VAL A 51 -4.57 3.24 2.11
N ALA A 52 -4.17 2.27 1.30
CA ALA A 52 -4.26 2.33 -0.14
C ALA A 52 -5.42 1.46 -0.64
N VAL A 53 -6.19 1.98 -1.59
CA VAL A 53 -7.25 1.24 -2.29
C VAL A 53 -6.88 1.16 -3.77
N PHE A 54 -6.83 -0.05 -4.29
CA PHE A 54 -6.52 -0.34 -5.68
C PHE A 54 -7.80 -0.72 -6.41
N GLU A 55 -8.37 0.25 -7.12
CA GLU A 55 -9.66 0.08 -7.80
C GLU A 55 -9.56 -0.85 -9.01
N GLY A 56 -10.56 -1.73 -9.17
CA GLY A 56 -10.64 -2.66 -10.29
C GLY A 56 -9.54 -3.72 -10.30
N VAL A 57 -8.94 -3.99 -9.13
CA VAL A 57 -8.00 -5.10 -8.94
C VAL A 57 -8.69 -6.21 -8.17
N THR A 58 -8.76 -7.38 -8.78
CA THR A 58 -9.25 -8.59 -8.12
C THR A 58 -8.21 -9.12 -7.15
N TYR A 59 -8.61 -9.36 -5.90
CA TYR A 59 -7.73 -9.95 -4.90
C TYR A 59 -7.21 -11.34 -5.32
N SER A 60 -5.95 -11.62 -5.01
CA SER A 60 -5.29 -12.92 -5.17
C SER A 60 -4.23 -13.07 -4.08
N GLU A 61 -4.02 -14.30 -3.62
CA GLU A 61 -2.95 -14.63 -2.65
C GLU A 61 -1.53 -14.39 -3.20
N LYS A 62 -1.41 -14.23 -4.52
CA LYS A 62 -0.16 -13.87 -5.22
C LYS A 62 0.14 -12.37 -5.23
N LEU A 63 -0.74 -11.57 -4.66
CA LEU A 63 -0.52 -10.12 -4.55
C LEU A 63 0.24 -9.82 -3.28
N TYR A 64 1.22 -8.93 -3.39
CA TYR A 64 1.88 -8.32 -2.25
C TYR A 64 2.01 -6.81 -2.47
N ALA A 65 2.11 -6.06 -1.37
CA ALA A 65 2.23 -4.62 -1.43
C ALA A 65 3.53 -4.14 -0.78
N LEU A 66 4.18 -3.16 -1.39
CA LEU A 66 5.30 -2.45 -0.80
C LEU A 66 4.87 -1.06 -0.38
N ALA A 67 5.12 -0.70 0.88
CA ALA A 67 4.85 0.61 1.44
C ALA A 67 6.14 1.40 1.63
N TYR A 68 6.13 2.67 1.20
CA TYR A 68 7.29 3.56 1.24
C TYR A 68 7.08 4.66 2.26
N CYS A 69 7.83 4.61 3.36
CA CYS A 69 7.92 5.67 4.35
C CYS A 69 9.07 6.62 4.04
N ASN A 70 8.85 7.90 4.26
CA ASN A 70 9.88 8.91 4.09
C ASN A 70 11.05 8.78 5.08
N LEU A 71 10.86 8.13 6.24
CA LEU A 71 11.90 7.96 7.26
C LEU A 71 12.49 6.55 7.29
N HIS A 72 11.66 5.51 7.15
CA HIS A 72 12.07 4.11 7.38
C HIS A 72 12.31 3.32 6.08
N GLY A 73 12.17 3.96 4.92
CA GLY A 73 12.33 3.30 3.63
C GLY A 73 11.14 2.41 3.28
N VAL A 74 11.40 1.27 2.65
CA VAL A 74 10.38 0.38 2.08
C VAL A 74 10.23 -0.91 2.87
N TRP A 75 9.00 -1.40 3.00
CA TRP A 75 8.69 -2.74 3.53
C TRP A 75 7.46 -3.35 2.87
N GLU A 76 7.27 -4.65 3.05
CA GLU A 76 6.08 -5.38 2.59
C GLU A 76 4.92 -5.27 3.59
N SER A 77 3.70 -5.00 3.10
CA SER A 77 2.50 -4.68 3.91
C SER A 77 1.26 -5.51 3.57
#